data_AF-A0A2L0UDN4-F1
#
_entry.id   AF-A0A2L0UDN4-F1
#
_cell.length_a   1.000
_cell.length_b   1.000
_cell.length_c   1.000
_cell.angle_alpha   90.00
_cell.angle_beta   90.00
_cell.angle_gamma   90.00
#
_symmetry.space_group_name_H-M   'P 1'
#
loop_
_entity.id
_entity.type
_entity.pdbx_description
1 polymer ?
#
loop_
_entity_poly.entity_id
_entity_poly.type
_entity_poly.pdbx_seq_one_letter_code
_entity_poly.pdbx_strand_id
1 'polypeptide(L)'
;MSDVTVTPVAPAPVSSRPQVRPEVEGAEPIVSSDGRPLLQFKSPRVSQPPVHLADLTLAERQDRLKELGHPGFRAKQLSKHYFSHYTTDPAAMSDLPKAG
;
A
#
# COMPACT_ATOMS: atom_id res chain seq x y z
N MET A 1 -11.05 43.97 49.76
CA MET A 1 -10.41 43.10 48.76
C MET A 1 -9.52 42.14 49.53
N SER A 2 -10.00 40.92 49.76
CA SER A 2 -9.31 39.93 50.59
C SER A 2 -8.26 39.22 49.76
N ASP A 3 -7.01 39.26 50.22
CA ASP A 3 -5.86 38.60 49.60
C ASP A 3 -5.97 37.08 49.72
N VAL A 4 -6.03 36.39 48.59
CA VAL A 4 -6.06 34.93 48.51
C VAL A 4 -4.63 34.42 48.67
N THR A 5 -4.30 33.86 49.82
CA THR A 5 -3.01 33.21 50.04
C THR A 5 -3.00 31.86 49.31
N VAL A 6 -2.17 31.72 48.27
CA VAL A 6 -1.93 30.45 47.58
C VAL A 6 -0.93 29.64 48.40
N THR A 7 -1.39 28.55 49.00
CA THR A 7 -0.54 27.55 49.64
C THR A 7 0.23 26.75 48.57
N PRO A 8 1.57 26.64 48.64
CA PRO A 8 2.30 25.79 47.70
C PRO A 8 2.05 24.31 48.03
N VAL A 9 1.53 23.55 47.07
CA VAL A 9 1.38 22.10 47.19
C VAL A 9 2.76 21.45 47.02
N ALA A 10 3.21 20.74 48.05
CA ALA A 10 4.46 19.96 47.97
C ALA A 10 4.29 18.80 46.97
N PRO A 11 5.31 18.46 46.16
CA PRO A 11 5.23 17.32 45.26
C PRO A 11 5.07 16.02 46.06
N ALA A 12 4.11 15.19 45.66
CA ALA A 12 3.90 13.87 46.26
C ALA A 12 5.18 13.01 46.14
N PRO A 13 5.50 12.18 47.16
CA PRO A 13 6.70 11.35 47.13
C PRO A 13 6.63 10.37 45.95
N VAL A 14 7.65 10.40 45.11
CA VAL A 14 7.85 9.41 44.05
C VAL A 14 7.95 8.02 44.69
N SER A 15 6.96 7.16 44.44
CA SER A 15 6.98 5.80 44.96
C SER A 15 8.19 5.06 44.38
N SER A 16 9.01 4.45 45.23
CA SER A 16 10.25 3.70 44.92
C SER A 16 10.03 2.37 44.18
N ARG A 17 8.96 2.26 43.39
CA ARG A 17 8.69 1.05 42.61
C ARG A 17 9.80 0.90 41.55
N PRO A 18 10.47 -0.25 41.48
CA PRO A 18 11.49 -0.48 40.46
C PRO A 18 10.87 -0.30 39.07
N GLN A 19 11.31 0.74 38.35
CA GLN A 19 10.85 1.02 37.01
C GLN A 19 11.69 0.20 36.02
N VAL A 20 11.06 -0.76 35.36
CA VAL A 20 11.67 -1.50 34.25
C VAL A 20 11.59 -0.63 32.99
N ARG A 21 12.75 -0.33 32.39
CA ARG A 21 12.84 0.32 31.07
C ARG A 21 13.06 -0.80 30.04
N PRO A 22 12.00 -1.31 29.38
CA PRO A 22 12.18 -2.31 28.34
C PRO A 22 13.00 -1.71 27.19
N GLU A 23 14.04 -2.45 26.79
CA GLU A 23 14.83 -2.15 25.61
C GLU A 23 14.13 -2.76 24.38
N VAL A 24 14.17 -2.05 23.24
CA VAL A 24 13.59 -2.56 21.99
C VAL A 24 14.55 -3.58 21.41
N GLU A 25 14.19 -4.86 21.46
CA GLU A 25 15.03 -5.95 20.97
C GLU A 25 15.14 -5.91 19.43
N GLY A 26 16.37 -5.85 18.89
CA GLY A 26 16.66 -6.13 17.48
C GLY A 26 16.49 -4.99 16.47
N ALA A 27 16.21 -3.75 16.88
CA ALA A 27 16.11 -2.62 15.95
C ALA A 27 17.07 -1.49 16.34
N GLU A 28 17.98 -1.13 15.44
CA GLU A 28 18.77 0.09 15.61
C GLU A 28 17.83 1.31 15.51
N PRO A 29 17.74 2.15 16.56
CA PRO A 29 16.88 3.31 16.52
C PRO A 29 17.43 4.28 15.46
N ILE A 30 16.58 4.61 14.49
CA ILE A 30 16.88 5.67 13.53
C ILE A 30 16.93 6.97 14.33
N VAL A 31 18.12 7.52 14.55
CA VAL A 31 18.32 8.73 15.36
C VAL A 31 18.48 9.95 14.46
N SER A 32 17.87 11.05 14.86
CA SER A 32 18.15 12.37 14.27
C SER A 32 19.57 12.84 14.66
N SER A 33 20.09 13.86 13.97
CA SER A 33 21.40 14.49 14.28
C SER A 33 21.55 14.90 15.74
N ASP A 34 20.44 15.22 16.40
CA ASP A 34 20.39 15.67 17.79
C ASP A 34 20.27 14.52 18.81
N GLY A 35 20.45 13.26 18.37
CA GLY A 35 20.47 12.07 19.24
C GLY A 35 19.09 11.59 19.72
N ARG A 36 18.00 12.17 19.21
CA ARG A 36 16.62 11.76 19.54
C ARG A 36 16.11 10.71 18.54
N PRO A 37 15.28 9.74 18.96
CA PRO A 37 14.67 8.78 18.04
C PRO A 37 13.77 9.50 17.03
N LEU A 38 14.01 9.25 15.74
CA LEU A 38 13.26 9.82 14.64
C LEU A 38 11.95 9.05 14.46
N LEU A 39 10.83 9.70 14.78
CA LEU A 39 9.51 9.13 14.57
C LEU A 39 9.07 9.34 13.12
N GLN A 40 9.19 8.30 12.30
CA GLN A 40 8.79 8.36 10.90
C GLN A 40 7.30 8.04 10.72
N PHE A 41 6.50 9.07 10.43
CA PHE A 41 5.08 8.93 10.07
C PHE A 41 4.83 8.73 8.57
N LYS A 42 5.89 8.66 7.75
CA LYS A 42 5.74 8.43 6.32
C LYS A 42 5.46 6.95 6.05
N SER A 43 4.21 6.64 5.74
CA SER A 43 3.84 5.34 5.19
C SER A 43 4.48 5.12 3.82
N PRO A 44 4.87 3.88 3.47
CA PRO A 44 5.32 3.54 2.13
C PRO A 44 4.26 3.96 1.10
N ARG A 45 4.70 4.56 -0.02
CA ARG A 45 3.78 4.85 -1.13
C ARG A 45 3.39 3.53 -1.78
N VAL A 46 2.13 3.14 -1.61
CA VAL A 46 1.56 1.99 -2.30
C VAL A 46 1.25 2.43 -3.73
N SER A 47 1.83 1.75 -4.72
CA SER A 47 1.47 1.94 -6.13
C SER A 47 0.11 1.31 -6.39
N GLN A 48 -0.66 1.89 -7.32
CA GLN A 48 -1.90 1.27 -7.77
C GLN A 48 -1.61 -0.11 -8.37
N PRO A 49 -2.41 -1.14 -8.03
CA PRO A 49 -2.26 -2.45 -8.66
C PRO A 49 -2.46 -2.36 -10.18
N PRO A 50 -1.81 -3.25 -10.95
CA PRO A 50 -1.93 -3.26 -12.41
C PRO A 50 -3.39 -3.52 -12.81
N VAL A 51 -3.84 -2.80 -13.84
CA VAL A 51 -5.19 -2.91 -14.39
C VAL A 51 -5.40 -4.29 -14.98
N HIS A 52 -6.44 -4.99 -14.54
CA HIS A 52 -6.76 -6.32 -15.04
C HIS A 52 -7.73 -6.27 -16.23
N LEU A 53 -7.66 -7.24 -17.14
CA LEU A 53 -8.56 -7.33 -18.30
C LEU A 53 -10.04 -7.42 -17.88
N ALA A 54 -10.28 -8.05 -16.73
CA ALA A 54 -11.60 -8.24 -16.14
C ALA A 54 -12.27 -6.94 -15.68
N ASP A 55 -11.48 -5.93 -15.31
CA ASP A 55 -11.99 -4.66 -14.80
C ASP A 55 -12.49 -3.75 -15.92
N LEU A 56 -11.99 -3.98 -17.14
CA LEU A 56 -12.31 -3.19 -18.32
C LEU A 56 -13.59 -3.70 -18.99
N THR A 57 -14.42 -2.78 -19.48
CA THR A 57 -15.52 -3.08 -20.40
C THR A 57 -14.99 -3.51 -21.78
N LEU A 58 -15.86 -4.04 -22.65
CA LEU A 58 -15.45 -4.45 -24.00
C LEU A 58 -14.85 -3.27 -24.80
N ALA A 59 -15.41 -2.07 -24.67
CA ALA A 59 -14.93 -0.87 -25.34
C ALA A 59 -13.54 -0.48 -24.84
N GLU A 60 -13.36 -0.42 -23.51
CA GLU A 60 -12.08 -0.09 -22.89
C GLU A 60 -11.00 -1.12 -23.21
N ARG A 61 -11.33 -2.41 -23.34
CA ARG A 61 -10.37 -3.43 -23.81
C ARG A 61 -9.92 -3.20 -25.24
N GLN A 62 -10.82 -2.76 -26.13
CA GLN A 62 -10.46 -2.43 -27.51
C GLN A 62 -9.52 -1.24 -27.55
N ASP A 63 -9.80 -0.20 -26.76
CA ASP A 63 -8.97 1.00 -26.70
C ASP A 63 -7.60 0.68 -26.09
N ARG A 64 -7.57 -0.12 -25.03
CA ARG A 64 -6.32 -0.57 -24.41
C ARG A 64 -5.44 -1.37 -25.37
N LEU A 65 -6.03 -2.21 -26.22
CA LEU A 65 -5.25 -2.94 -27.23
C LEU A 65 -4.76 -2.02 -28.37
N LYS A 66 -5.53 -1.00 -28.75
CA LYS A 66 -5.06 0.01 -29.70
C LYS A 66 -3.86 0.79 -29.15
N GLU A 67 -3.89 1.16 -27.87
CA GLU A 67 -2.75 1.80 -27.20
C GLU A 67 -1.49 0.92 -27.20
N LEU A 68 -1.67 -0.40 -27.10
CA LEU A 68 -0.59 -1.40 -27.18
C LEU A 68 -0.15 -1.71 -28.63
N GLY A 69 -0.75 -1.06 -29.64
CA GLY A 69 -0.41 -1.27 -31.06
C GLY A 69 -1.06 -2.51 -31.70
N HIS A 70 -2.00 -3.17 -31.01
CA HIS A 70 -2.72 -4.31 -31.52
C HIS A 70 -4.06 -3.92 -32.17
N PRO A 71 -4.55 -4.70 -33.14
CA PRO A 71 -5.88 -4.48 -33.71
C PRO A 71 -6.97 -4.62 -32.66
N GLY A 72 -7.91 -3.66 -32.58
CA GLY A 72 -8.95 -3.64 -31.56
C GLY A 72 -9.85 -4.91 -31.53
N PHE A 73 -10.04 -5.59 -32.66
CA PHE A 73 -10.84 -6.83 -32.71
C PHE A 73 -10.22 -7.97 -31.86
N ARG A 74 -8.92 -7.93 -31.57
CA ARG A 74 -8.24 -8.89 -30.69
C ARG A 74 -8.81 -8.88 -29.26
N ALA A 75 -9.43 -7.78 -28.81
CA ALA A 75 -10.10 -7.72 -27.52
C ALA A 75 -11.30 -8.68 -27.43
N LYS A 76 -12.00 -8.88 -28.56
CA LYS A 76 -13.14 -9.82 -28.62
C LYS A 76 -12.66 -11.27 -28.51
N GLN A 77 -11.53 -11.60 -29.15
CA GLN A 77 -10.91 -12.92 -29.05
C GLN A 77 -10.47 -13.21 -27.61
N LEU A 78 -9.73 -12.29 -26.98
CA LEU A 78 -9.31 -12.42 -25.59
C LEU A 78 -10.51 -12.51 -24.62
N SER A 79 -11.54 -11.70 -24.84
CA SER A 79 -12.74 -11.74 -24.00
C SER A 79 -13.46 -13.09 -24.09
N LYS A 80 -13.56 -13.69 -25.28
CA LYS A 80 -14.17 -15.01 -25.42
C LYS A 80 -13.39 -16.08 -24.65
N HIS A 81 -12.08 -16.11 -24.79
CA HIS A 81 -11.23 -17.07 -24.07
C HIS A 81 -11.28 -16.87 -22.55
N TYR A 82 -11.24 -15.63 -22.09
CA TYR A 82 -11.20 -15.31 -20.66
C TYR A 82 -12.56 -15.50 -19.96
N PHE A 83 -13.68 -15.00 -20.55
CA PHE A 83 -14.99 -15.05 -19.91
C PHE A 83 -15.83 -16.28 -20.24
N SER A 84 -15.64 -16.88 -21.42
CA SER A 84 -16.42 -18.05 -21.83
C SER A 84 -15.68 -19.36 -21.63
N HIS A 85 -14.37 -19.38 -21.89
CA HIS A 85 -13.54 -20.59 -21.77
C HIS A 85 -12.71 -20.64 -20.49
N TYR A 86 -12.76 -19.60 -19.65
CA TYR A 86 -12.02 -19.49 -18.38
C TYR A 86 -10.54 -19.84 -18.51
N THR A 87 -9.96 -19.53 -19.67
CA THR A 87 -8.60 -19.88 -20.01
C THR A 87 -7.74 -18.63 -19.95
N THR A 88 -6.64 -18.71 -19.20
CA THR A 88 -5.62 -17.65 -19.08
C THR A 88 -4.31 -18.00 -19.77
N ASP A 89 -4.13 -19.25 -20.19
CA ASP A 89 -2.95 -19.70 -20.92
C ASP A 89 -3.04 -19.26 -22.40
N PRO A 90 -2.11 -18.41 -22.89
CA PRO A 90 -2.09 -18.00 -24.29
C PRO A 90 -1.84 -19.16 -25.25
N ALA A 91 -1.17 -20.25 -24.82
CA ALA A 91 -0.95 -21.42 -25.66
C ALA A 91 -2.25 -22.20 -25.95
N ALA A 92 -3.23 -22.09 -25.06
CA ALA A 92 -4.57 -22.66 -25.23
C ALA A 92 -5.53 -21.75 -26.01
N MET A 93 -5.12 -20.52 -26.36
CA MET A 93 -5.92 -19.59 -27.15
C MET A 93 -5.63 -19.76 -28.65
N SER A 94 -6.40 -20.63 -29.31
CA SER A 94 -6.22 -20.98 -30.74
C SER A 94 -6.32 -19.79 -31.71
N ASP A 95 -6.99 -18.72 -31.31
CA ASP A 95 -7.22 -17.54 -32.16
C ASP A 95 -6.08 -16.51 -32.09
N LEU A 96 -5.09 -16.70 -31.22
CA LEU A 96 -3.95 -15.82 -31.07
C LEU A 96 -2.74 -16.32 -31.89
N PRO A 97 -2.00 -15.43 -32.58
CA PRO A 97 -0.79 -15.77 -33.28
C PRO A 97 0.29 -16.19 -32.28
N LYS A 98 1.10 -17.19 -32.65
CA LYS A 98 2.26 -17.66 -31.84
C LYS A 98 3.35 -16.60 -31.66
N ALA A 99 3.42 -15.65 -32.57
CA ALA A 99 4.25 -14.45 -32.45
C ALA A 99 3.31 -13.31 -32.03
N GLY A 100 3.37 -12.95 -30.75
CA GLY A 100 2.72 -11.76 -30.22
C GLY A 100 3.36 -10.49 -30.77
#